data_AF-A0A7U6GDP6-F1
#
_entry.id   AF-A0A7U6GDP6-F1
#
_cell.length_a   1.000
_cell.length_b   1.000
_cell.length_c   1.000
_cell.angle_alpha   90.00
_cell.angle_beta   90.00
_cell.angle_gamma   90.00
#
_symmetry.space_group_name_H-M   'P 1'
#
loop_
_entity.id
_entity.type
_entity.pdbx_description
1 polymer ?
#
loop_
_entity_poly.entity_id
_entity_poly.type
_entity_poly.pdbx_seq_one_letter_code
_entity_poly.pdbx_strand_id
1 'polypeptide(L)' 'MVISIASGKGGTGKTTLTASLAALPFDAVVVDCDVDAPDLYLLLKPTILKTKDFYGSKLASIDKNILCKVWRLY' A
#
# COMPACT_ATOMS: atom_id res chain seq x y z
N MET A 1 -10.59 16.49 -12.97
CA MET A 1 -11.41 16.21 -11.77
C MET A 1 -10.61 15.28 -10.88
N VAL A 2 -10.68 15.42 -9.56
CA VAL A 2 -9.97 14.53 -8.61
C VAL A 2 -11.00 13.83 -7.74
N ILE A 3 -10.88 12.52 -7.60
CA ILE A 3 -11.76 11.68 -6.78
C ILE A 3 -10.88 10.97 -5.76
N SER A 4 -11.24 11.09 -4.48
CA SER A 4 -10.54 10.42 -3.38
C SER A 4 -11.49 9.41 -2.73
N ILE A 5 -11.03 8.16 -2.60
CA ILE A 5 -11.77 7.08 -1.95
C ILE A 5 -11.09 6.79 -0.61
N ALA A 6 -11.77 7.04 0.50
CA ALA A 6 -11.23 6.89 1.85
C ALA A 6 -12.20 6.11 2.75
N SER A 7 -11.68 5.45 3.78
CA SER A 7 -12.46 4.70 4.79
C SER A 7 -11.60 4.40 6.01
N GLY A 8 -12.22 4.41 7.18
CA GLY A 8 -11.56 4.30 8.48
C GLY A 8 -11.28 2.88 8.98
N LYS A 9 -11.61 1.82 8.22
CA LYS A 9 -11.30 0.43 8.61
C LYS A 9 -10.70 -0.34 7.44
N GLY A 10 -9.80 -1.28 7.73
CA GLY A 10 -9.33 -2.26 6.75
C GLY A 10 -10.47 -3.18 6.28
N GLY A 11 -10.45 -3.56 5.00
CA GLY A 11 -11.41 -4.53 4.46
C GLY A 11 -12.79 -3.98 4.06
N THR A 12 -13.01 -2.66 4.05
CA THR A 12 -14.30 -2.08 3.61
C THR A 12 -14.44 -1.97 2.08
N GLY A 13 -13.55 -2.59 1.30
CA GLY A 13 -13.63 -2.61 -0.17
C GLY A 13 -13.16 -1.35 -0.90
N LYS A 14 -12.38 -0.45 -0.26
CA LYS A 14 -11.82 0.75 -0.90
C LYS A 14 -11.07 0.42 -2.20
N THR A 15 -10.13 -0.51 -2.12
CA THR A 15 -9.32 -0.94 -3.26
C THR A 15 -10.18 -1.55 -4.36
N THR A 16 -11.15 -2.41 -4.00
CA THR A 16 -12.09 -3.02 -4.95
C THR A 16 -12.93 -1.98 -5.70
N LEU A 17 -13.45 -0.99 -4.98
CA LEU A 17 -14.22 0.10 -5.58
C LEU A 17 -13.34 0.96 -6.49
N THR A 18 -12.13 1.30 -6.02
CA THR A 18 -11.15 2.08 -6.79
C THR A 18 -10.77 1.36 -8.09
N ALA A 19 -10.48 0.06 -8.03
CA ALA A 19 -10.16 -0.75 -9.20
C ALA A 19 -11.34 -0.84 -10.19
N SER A 20 -12.56 -1.00 -9.67
CA SER A 20 -13.77 -1.03 -10.50
C SER A 20 -13.99 0.30 -11.24
N LEU A 21 -13.73 1.42 -10.55
CA LEU A 21 -13.82 2.75 -11.16
C LEU A 21 -12.71 2.98 -12.20
N ALA A 22 -11.49 2.52 -11.90
CA ALA A 22 -10.34 2.59 -12.80
C ALA A 22 -10.49 1.74 -14.07
N ALA A 23 -11.31 0.69 -14.04
CA ALA A 23 -11.58 -0.17 -15.19
C ALA A 23 -12.54 0.45 -16.22
N LEU A 24 -13.20 1.56 -15.88
CA LEU A 24 -14.06 2.28 -16.80
C LEU A 24 -13.23 3.04 -17.85
N PRO A 25 -13.76 3.30 -19.05
CA PRO A 25 -13.02 3.90 -20.17
C PRO A 25 -12.83 5.41 -20.00
N PHE A 26 -12.17 5.79 -18.91
CA PHE A 26 -11.73 7.16 -18.63
C PHE A 26 -10.22 7.24 -18.80
N ASP A 27 -9.75 8.35 -19.37
CA ASP A 27 -8.33 8.69 -19.30
C ASP A 27 -8.03 9.20 -17.88
N ALA A 28 -7.60 8.26 -17.01
CA ALA A 28 -7.47 8.48 -15.59
C ALA A 28 -6.09 8.05 -15.08
N VAL A 29 -5.51 8.90 -14.23
CA VAL A 29 -4.35 8.53 -13.40
C VAL A 29 -4.87 8.01 -12.08
N VAL A 30 -4.45 6.81 -11.72
CA VAL A 30 -4.86 6.13 -10.49
C VAL A 30 -3.65 5.99 -9.58
N VAL A 31 -3.84 6.33 -8.31
CA VAL A 31 -2.78 6.28 -7.29
C VAL A 31 -3.31 5.49 -6.11
N ASP A 32 -2.52 4.51 -5.67
CA ASP A 32 -2.74 3.82 -4.40
C ASP A 32 -2.01 4.58 -3.29
N CYS A 33 -2.78 5.12 -2.35
CA CYS A 33 -2.27 5.94 -1.26
C CYS A 33 -2.12 5.16 0.07
N ASP A 34 -2.32 3.84 0.06
CA ASP A 34 -2.02 3.01 1.22
C ASP A 34 -0.50 2.85 1.38
N VAL A 35 0.06 3.39 2.47
CA VAL A 35 1.50 3.37 2.74
C VAL A 35 1.94 2.01 3.28
N ASP A 36 1.07 1.32 4.03
CA ASP A 36 1.44 0.10 4.75
C ASP A 36 1.26 -1.14 3.88
N ALA A 37 0.22 -1.16 3.05
CA ALA A 37 -0.13 -2.32 2.23
C ALA A 37 -0.83 -1.93 0.91
N PRO A 38 -0.14 -1.26 -0.03
CA PRO A 38 -0.72 -0.96 -1.34
C PRO A 38 -1.04 -2.26 -2.09
N ASP A 39 -2.28 -2.42 -2.51
CA ASP A 39 -2.84 -3.67 -3.04
C ASP A 39 -3.53 -3.50 -4.41
N LEU A 40 -3.66 -2.27 -4.91
CA LEU A 40 -4.35 -1.99 -6.17
C LEU A 40 -3.73 -2.68 -7.39
N TYR A 41 -2.40 -2.84 -7.39
CA TYR A 41 -1.66 -3.49 -8.49
C TYR A 41 -2.07 -4.96 -8.70
N LEU A 42 -2.59 -5.63 -7.66
CA LEU A 42 -3.07 -7.02 -7.75
C LEU A 42 -4.30 -7.12 -8.66
N LEU A 43 -5.15 -6.09 -8.65
CA LEU A 43 -6.38 -6.05 -9.44
C LEU A 43 -6.14 -5.50 -10.84
N LEU A 44 -5.36 -4.42 -10.96
CA LEU A 44 -5.16 -3.72 -12.24
C LEU A 44 -4.08 -4.35 -13.13
N LYS A 45 -3.19 -5.18 -12.56
CA LYS A 45 -2.07 -5.83 -13.28
C LYS A 45 -1.30 -4.87 -14.20
N PRO A 46 -0.81 -3.73 -13.68
CA PRO A 46 -0.18 -2.72 -14.52
C PRO A 46 1.16 -3.22 -15.07
N THR A 47 1.54 -2.74 -16.25
CA THR A 47 2.91 -2.86 -16.74
C THR A 47 3.81 -1.90 -15.97
N ILE A 48 4.86 -2.42 -15.33
CA ILE A 48 5.80 -1.60 -14.56
C ILE A 48 6.71 -0.85 -15.53
N LEU A 49 6.60 0.48 -15.56
CA LEU A 49 7.45 1.34 -16.41
C LEU A 49 8.70 1.82 -15.70
N LYS A 50 8.64 2.01 -14.37
CA LYS A 50 9.73 2.53 -13.56
C LYS A 50 9.58 2.10 -12.11
N THR A 51 10.70 1.81 -11.46
CA THR A 51 10.81 1.55 -10.02
C THR A 51 11.87 2.45 -9.40
N LYS A 52 11.82 2.61 -8.08
CA LYS A 52 12.84 3.28 -7.27
C LYS A 52 12.99 2.51 -5.97
N ASP A 53 14.18 2.56 -5.37
CA ASP A 53 14.40 2.00 -4.04
C ASP A 53 13.55 2.74 -3.01
N PHE A 54 12.90 1.96 -2.13
CA PHE A 54 12.15 2.50 -0.99
C PHE A 54 12.99 2.39 0.27
N TYR A 55 13.14 3.51 0.97
CA TYR A 55 13.85 3.60 2.25
C TYR A 55 12.80 3.88 3.34
N GLY A 56 12.40 2.82 4.04
CA GLY A 56 11.40 2.88 5.11
C GLY A 56 11.98 3.26 6.47
N SER A 57 11.12 3.17 7.49
CA SER A 57 11.51 3.38 8.89
C SER A 57 12.36 2.23 9.43
N LYS A 58 13.02 2.51 10.57
CA LYS A 58 13.82 1.56 11.35
C LYS A 58 13.06 0.25 11.58
N LEU A 59 13.59 -0.86 11.09
CA LEU A 59 13.00 -2.18 11.33
C LEU A 59 13.32 -2.64 12.74
N ALA A 60 12.32 -3.23 13.40
CA ALA A 60 12.52 -3.84 14.70
C ALA A 60 13.35 -5.13 14.53
N SER A 61 14.39 -5.30 15.35
CA SER A 61 15.17 -6.54 15.37
C SER A 61 15.00 -7.28 16.69
N ILE A 62 15.09 -8.61 16.63
CA ILE A 62 15.00 -9.48 17.81
C ILE A 62 16.42 -9.78 18.28
N ASP A 63 16.74 -9.33 19.50
CA ASP A 63 17.94 -9.76 20.19
C ASP A 63 17.70 -11.13 20.84
N LYS A 64 18.38 -12.17 20.33
CA LYS A 64 18.24 -13.55 20.82
C LYS A 64 18.89 -13.78 22.19
N ASN A 65 19.68 -12.83 22.69
CA ASN A 65 20.38 -12.95 23.98
C ASN A 65 19.57 -12.39 25.15
N ILE A 66 18.41 -11.77 24.89
CA ILE A 66 17.53 -11.22 25.93
C ILE A 66 16.32 -12.15 26.07
N LEU A 67 16.12 -12.70 27.27
CA LEU A 67 15.02 -13.62 27.59
C LEU A 67 13.62 -12.97 27.49
N CYS A 68 13.55 -11.64 27.41
CA CYS A 68 12.33 -10.87 27.10
C CYS A 68 12.38 -10.37 25.66
N LYS A 69 11.30 -10.56 24.90
CA LYS A 69 11.11 -9.98 23.55
C LYS A 69 11.03 -8.45 23.65
N VAL A 70 12.18 -7.78 23.73
CA VAL A 70 12.29 -6.33 23.64
C VAL A 70 12.58 -5.99 22.18
N TRP A 71 11.65 -5.31 21.53
CA TRP A 71 11.85 -4.80 20.17
C TRP A 71 12.74 -3.56 20.23
N ARG A 72 13.94 -3.64 19.63
CA ARG A 72 14.86 -2.50 19.53
C ARG A 72 14.80 -1.94 18.10
N LEU A 73 14.53 -0.65 17.97
CA LEU A 73 14.49 0.07 16.69
C LEU A 73 15.91 0.51 16.32
N TYR A 74 16.46 0.03 15.20
CA TYR A 74 17.80 0.36 14.71
C TYR A 74 17.78 1.31 13.53
#